data_AF-A0A1H4Q785-F1
#
_entry.id   AF-A0A1H4Q785-F1
#
_cell.length_a   1.000
_cell.length_b   1.000
_cell.length_c   1.000
_cell.angle_alpha   90.00
_cell.angle_beta   90.00
_cell.angle_gamma   90.00
#
_symmetry.space_group_name_H-M   'P 1'
#
loop_
_entity.id
_entity.type
_entity.pdbx_description
1 polymer ?
#
loop_
_entity_poly.entity_id
_entity_poly.type
_entity_poly.pdbx_seq_one_letter_code
_entity_poly.pdbx_strand_id
1 'polypeptide(L)'
;MTHLRVGWHHDVSGDPVLLYSELDAARHEIRKVEVYRDGRGDRAGPGEATGSTRLGSEPVPESAEIAAQPEFTPEPISAEVFETAWRAAGMNALATQFTASFEERCGYRPDVNRVVLATAPAKGFSGELAVLYDVVREVSLPDVGNGYFIHAPEMVLLGIQGDSPTRLIGTVEDSIVVFGSDGGGGLFALSMSGRGVYRLADGSFFARGAPYDGGDVTVVAPDIGRFLDFLGAELAG
;
A
#
# COMPACT_ATOMS: atom_id res chain seq x y z
N MET A 1 16.51 16.68 0.08
CA MET A 1 15.34 16.19 -0.66
C MET A 1 14.12 16.52 0.16
N THR A 2 13.03 16.86 -0.50
CA THR A 2 11.74 17.14 0.15
C THR A 2 10.65 16.34 -0.56
N HIS A 3 9.55 16.07 0.14
CA HIS A 3 8.44 15.28 -0.38
C HIS A 3 7.15 16.07 -0.28
N LEU A 4 6.34 16.01 -1.32
CA LEU A 4 5.10 16.77 -1.45
C LEU A 4 4.01 15.86 -2.02
N ARG A 5 2.82 15.91 -1.43
CA ARG A 5 1.57 15.44 -2.04
C ARG A 5 0.76 16.65 -2.50
N VAL A 6 0.20 16.62 -3.69
CA VAL A 6 -0.73 17.64 -4.19
C VAL A 6 -2.02 16.95 -4.60
N GLY A 7 -3.12 17.31 -3.95
CA GLY A 7 -4.46 16.99 -4.44
C GLY A 7 -4.82 17.90 -5.62
N TRP A 8 -5.30 17.31 -6.70
CA TRP A 8 -5.76 18.04 -7.90
C TRP A 8 -7.27 17.85 -8.05
N HIS A 9 -8.00 18.96 -7.92
CA HIS A 9 -9.47 19.01 -7.91
C HIS A 9 -10.00 19.37 -9.29
N HIS A 10 -10.42 18.35 -10.04
CA HIS A 10 -11.02 18.50 -11.37
C HIS A 10 -11.97 17.33 -11.65
N ASP A 11 -12.85 17.46 -12.64
CA ASP A 11 -13.78 16.40 -13.06
C ASP A 11 -13.33 15.65 -14.34
N VAL A 12 -12.14 15.95 -14.85
CA VAL A 12 -11.58 15.27 -16.04
C VAL A 12 -11.34 13.79 -15.73
N SER A 13 -12.00 12.93 -16.48
CA SER A 13 -11.81 11.48 -16.39
C SER A 13 -10.46 11.08 -16.99
N GLY A 14 -9.75 10.17 -16.32
CA GLY A 14 -8.44 9.67 -16.76
C GLY A 14 -7.25 10.48 -16.27
N ASP A 15 -7.46 11.71 -15.76
CA ASP A 15 -6.41 12.51 -15.13
C ASP A 15 -6.23 12.14 -13.65
N PRO A 16 -5.01 12.28 -13.10
CA PRO A 16 -4.71 11.93 -11.72
C PRO A 16 -5.34 12.94 -10.74
N VAL A 17 -5.82 12.44 -9.61
CA VAL A 17 -6.39 13.25 -8.52
C VAL A 17 -5.39 13.52 -7.40
N LEU A 18 -4.30 12.75 -7.31
CA LEU A 18 -3.17 13.02 -6.42
C LEU A 18 -1.84 12.92 -7.18
N LEU A 19 -0.92 13.80 -6.82
CA LEU A 19 0.45 13.86 -7.31
C LEU A 19 1.40 13.80 -6.11
N TYR A 20 2.22 12.76 -6.02
CA TYR A 20 3.30 12.67 -5.04
C TYR A 20 4.61 12.97 -5.74
N SER A 21 5.40 13.91 -5.23
CA SER A 21 6.68 14.29 -5.80
C SER A 21 7.79 14.23 -4.75
N GLU A 22 8.90 13.57 -5.09
CA GLU A 22 10.17 13.71 -4.39
C GLU A 22 11.03 14.70 -5.16
N LEU A 23 11.50 15.72 -4.45
CA LEU A 23 12.16 16.87 -5.03
C LEU A 23 13.62 16.97 -4.60
N ASP A 24 14.47 17.41 -5.52
CA ASP A 24 15.85 17.78 -5.22
C ASP A 24 15.95 19.13 -4.48
N ALA A 25 17.18 19.59 -4.21
CA ALA A 25 17.40 20.87 -3.54
C ALA A 25 16.97 22.10 -4.37
N ALA A 26 16.84 21.95 -5.69
CA ALA A 26 16.35 22.95 -6.62
C ALA A 26 14.86 22.77 -6.95
N ARG A 27 14.15 21.89 -6.21
CA ARG A 27 12.74 21.56 -6.38
C ARG A 27 12.37 20.88 -7.70
N HIS A 28 13.32 20.31 -8.42
CA HIS A 28 13.02 19.46 -9.57
C HIS A 28 12.56 18.08 -9.11
N GLU A 29 11.61 17.50 -9.83
CA GLU A 29 11.13 16.15 -9.55
C GLU A 29 12.24 15.13 -9.86
N ILE A 30 12.59 14.31 -8.86
CA ILE A 30 13.45 13.15 -9.00
C ILE A 30 12.59 11.90 -9.24
N ARG A 31 11.53 11.77 -8.45
CA ARG A 31 10.54 10.70 -8.54
C ARG A 31 9.14 11.28 -8.40
N LYS A 32 8.18 10.69 -9.09
CA LYS A 32 6.78 11.09 -9.09
C LYS A 32 5.86 9.87 -9.03
N VAL A 33 4.77 9.97 -8.29
CA VAL A 33 3.64 9.03 -8.34
C VAL A 33 2.36 9.79 -8.64
N GLU A 34 1.58 9.30 -9.59
CA GLU A 34 0.26 9.80 -9.95
C GLU A 34 -0.80 8.78 -9.52
N VAL A 35 -1.82 9.24 -8.79
CA VAL A 35 -2.96 8.40 -8.37
C VAL A 35 -4.21 8.87 -9.06
N TYR A 36 -4.90 7.94 -9.71
CA TYR A 36 -6.13 8.20 -10.46
C TYR A 36 -7.36 7.98 -9.58
N ARG A 37 -8.51 8.49 -10.04
CA ARG A 37 -9.78 8.43 -9.30
C ARG A 37 -10.27 7.00 -9.03
N ASP A 38 -9.85 6.03 -9.84
CA ASP A 38 -10.11 4.60 -9.66
C ASP A 38 -9.13 3.90 -8.69
N GLY A 39 -8.18 4.64 -8.12
CA GLY A 39 -7.15 4.14 -7.21
C GLY A 39 -5.95 3.52 -7.92
N ARG A 40 -5.90 3.53 -9.26
CA ARG A 40 -4.69 3.13 -9.99
C ARG A 40 -3.54 4.08 -9.65
N GLY A 41 -2.34 3.54 -9.54
CA GLY A 41 -1.11 4.32 -9.32
C GLY A 41 -0.09 4.09 -10.43
N ASP A 42 0.46 5.16 -10.98
CA ASP A 42 1.59 5.14 -11.91
C ASP A 42 2.77 5.94 -11.35
N ARG A 43 4.00 5.60 -11.74
CA ARG A 43 5.21 6.27 -11.25
C ARG A 43 6.20 6.59 -12.35
N ALA A 44 7.01 7.62 -12.13
CA ALA A 44 8.17 7.95 -12.96
C ALA A 44 9.38 8.31 -12.10
N GLY A 45 10.56 7.91 -12.53
CA GLY A 45 11.83 8.21 -11.86
C GLY A 45 13.02 7.81 -12.73
N PRO A 46 14.24 7.75 -12.16
CA PRO A 46 15.44 7.39 -12.92
C PRO A 46 15.33 5.98 -13.50
N GLY A 47 15.25 5.89 -14.84
CA GLY A 47 15.24 4.61 -15.56
C GLY A 47 13.91 3.87 -15.57
N GLU A 48 12.84 4.43 -14.99
CA GLU A 48 11.52 3.81 -14.99
C GLU A 48 10.38 4.81 -15.14
N ALA A 49 9.35 4.41 -15.89
CA ALA A 49 8.08 5.10 -15.97
C ALA A 49 6.98 4.08 -16.27
N THR A 50 5.82 4.23 -15.63
CA THR A 50 4.64 3.38 -15.84
C THR A 50 3.49 4.24 -16.36
N GLY A 51 2.59 3.62 -17.14
CA GLY A 51 1.48 4.31 -17.76
C GLY A 51 1.94 5.49 -18.63
N SER A 52 1.36 6.67 -18.37
CA SER A 52 1.72 7.92 -19.04
C SER A 52 2.48 8.91 -18.15
N THR A 53 2.77 8.55 -16.90
CA THR A 53 3.39 9.43 -15.91
C THR A 53 4.81 9.83 -16.32
N ARG A 54 5.13 11.10 -16.11
CA ARG A 54 6.45 11.70 -16.41
C ARG A 54 6.85 12.69 -15.33
N LEU A 55 8.15 12.88 -15.17
CA LEU A 55 8.71 13.96 -14.37
C LEU A 55 8.47 15.30 -15.07
N GLY A 56 8.16 16.33 -14.30
CA GLY A 56 8.11 17.72 -14.75
C GLY A 56 9.47 18.22 -15.22
N SER A 57 9.47 19.07 -16.25
CA SER A 57 10.70 19.71 -16.76
C SER A 57 11.11 20.96 -16.00
N GLU A 58 10.20 21.51 -15.20
CA GLU A 58 10.39 22.74 -14.43
C GLU A 58 10.37 22.43 -12.93
N PRO A 59 11.00 23.28 -12.09
CA PRO A 59 10.88 23.19 -10.64
C PRO A 59 9.42 23.22 -10.20
N VAL A 60 9.07 22.35 -9.23
CA VAL A 60 7.75 22.39 -8.59
C VAL A 60 7.63 23.68 -7.78
N PRO A 61 6.56 24.50 -7.95
CA PRO A 61 6.39 25.75 -7.19
C PRO A 61 6.30 25.52 -5.68
N GLU A 62 6.44 26.58 -4.89
CA GLU A 62 6.30 26.48 -3.44
C GLU A 62 4.86 26.15 -3.02
N SER A 63 4.68 25.51 -1.86
CA SER A 63 3.34 25.10 -1.40
C SER A 63 2.37 26.27 -1.28
N ALA A 64 2.85 27.47 -0.92
CA ALA A 64 2.00 28.67 -0.88
C ALA A 64 1.52 29.10 -2.27
N GLU A 65 2.35 28.94 -3.30
CA GLU A 65 2.02 29.29 -4.69
C GLU A 65 1.06 28.25 -5.29
N ILE A 66 1.27 26.97 -4.99
CA ILE A 66 0.35 25.88 -5.37
C ILE A 66 -1.01 26.10 -4.70
N ALA A 67 -1.05 26.38 -3.40
CA ALA A 67 -2.29 26.59 -2.64
C ALA A 67 -3.05 27.86 -3.03
N ALA A 68 -2.41 28.82 -3.71
CA ALA A 68 -3.08 29.99 -4.25
C ALA A 68 -4.04 29.66 -5.40
N GLN A 69 -3.89 28.47 -6.01
CA GLN A 69 -4.75 27.95 -7.06
C GLN A 69 -5.82 27.02 -6.44
N PRO A 70 -7.12 27.35 -6.57
CA PRO A 70 -8.20 26.59 -5.90
C PRO A 70 -8.30 25.11 -6.30
N GLU A 71 -7.80 24.76 -7.49
CA GLU A 71 -7.77 23.39 -7.98
C GLU A 71 -6.67 22.53 -7.35
N PHE A 72 -5.77 23.10 -6.54
CA PHE A 72 -4.70 22.36 -5.90
C PHE A 72 -4.74 22.43 -4.38
N THR A 73 -4.35 21.34 -3.72
CA THR A 73 -4.12 21.28 -2.27
C THR A 73 -2.77 20.64 -2.00
N PRO A 74 -1.72 21.44 -1.77
CA PRO A 74 -0.39 20.93 -1.46
C PRO A 74 -0.27 20.56 0.02
N GLU A 75 0.44 19.48 0.27
CA GLU A 75 0.67 18.92 1.60
C GLU A 75 2.11 18.38 1.65
N PRO A 76 3.02 18.99 2.44
CA PRO A 76 4.31 18.38 2.75
C PRO A 76 4.09 17.04 3.44
N ILE A 77 4.73 15.99 2.93
CA ILE A 77 4.61 14.63 3.45
C ILE A 77 5.96 14.13 3.98
N SER A 78 5.93 13.06 4.78
CA SER A 78 7.17 12.38 5.15
C SER A 78 7.72 11.56 3.99
N ALA A 79 9.01 11.23 4.05
CA ALA A 79 9.63 10.30 3.13
C ALA A 79 8.93 8.92 3.17
N GLU A 80 8.48 8.47 4.34
CA GLU A 80 7.80 7.18 4.51
C GLU A 80 6.48 7.10 3.73
N VAL A 81 5.69 8.19 3.73
CA VAL A 81 4.46 8.28 2.92
C VAL A 81 4.82 8.21 1.43
N PHE A 82 5.83 8.97 0.99
CA PHE A 82 6.27 8.92 -0.41
C PHE A 82 6.75 7.53 -0.83
N GLU A 83 7.60 6.91 -0.03
CA GLU A 83 8.15 5.58 -0.32
C GLU A 83 7.06 4.49 -0.31
N THR A 84 6.01 4.65 0.50
CA THR A 84 4.84 3.78 0.46
C THR A 84 4.10 3.94 -0.87
N ALA A 85 3.91 5.17 -1.34
CA ALA A 85 3.24 5.45 -2.62
C ALA A 85 4.07 4.91 -3.79
N TRP A 86 5.39 5.08 -3.71
CA TRP A 86 6.35 4.58 -4.69
C TRP A 86 6.28 3.06 -4.83
N ARG A 87 6.29 2.32 -3.71
CA ARG A 87 6.16 0.86 -3.70
C ARG A 87 4.82 0.40 -4.26
N ALA A 88 3.72 1.01 -3.81
CA ALA A 88 2.38 0.65 -4.25
C ALA A 88 2.19 0.86 -5.77
N ALA A 89 2.65 1.98 -6.32
CA ALA A 89 2.61 2.21 -7.76
C ALA A 89 3.49 1.22 -8.55
N GLY A 90 4.64 0.82 -8.01
CA GLY A 90 5.46 -0.25 -8.57
C GLY A 90 4.75 -1.61 -8.58
N MET A 91 4.12 -1.96 -7.46
CA MET A 91 3.31 -3.18 -7.37
C MET A 91 2.14 -3.15 -8.35
N ASN A 92 1.50 -2.00 -8.59
CA ASN A 92 0.45 -1.87 -9.60
C ASN A 92 0.96 -2.20 -11.01
N ALA A 93 2.15 -1.70 -11.38
CA ALA A 93 2.77 -2.02 -12.66
C ALA A 93 3.14 -3.51 -12.77
N LEU A 94 3.72 -4.09 -11.71
CA LEU A 94 4.03 -5.52 -11.65
C LEU A 94 2.78 -6.39 -11.72
N ALA A 95 1.70 -6.04 -11.01
CA ALA A 95 0.41 -6.74 -11.08
C ALA A 95 -0.19 -6.70 -12.48
N THR A 96 -0.06 -5.56 -13.17
CA THR A 96 -0.49 -5.43 -14.57
C THR A 96 0.30 -6.37 -15.48
N GLN A 97 1.63 -6.41 -15.35
CA GLN A 97 2.49 -7.29 -16.13
C GLN A 97 2.25 -8.78 -15.83
N PHE A 98 2.12 -9.12 -14.54
CA PHE A 98 1.80 -10.46 -14.07
C PHE A 98 0.50 -10.96 -14.69
N THR A 99 -0.56 -10.14 -14.62
CA THR A 99 -1.89 -10.46 -15.17
C THR A 99 -1.85 -10.63 -16.68
N ALA A 100 -1.15 -9.74 -17.39
CA ALA A 100 -1.05 -9.78 -18.85
C ALA A 100 -0.39 -11.06 -19.38
N SER A 101 0.54 -11.64 -18.61
CA SER A 101 1.25 -12.88 -18.98
C SER A 101 0.66 -14.12 -18.31
N PHE A 102 -0.42 -14.01 -17.53
CA PHE A 102 -0.91 -15.11 -16.71
C PHE A 102 -1.53 -16.24 -17.53
N GLU A 103 -2.49 -15.93 -18.41
CA GLU A 103 -3.23 -16.96 -19.16
C GLU A 103 -2.31 -17.76 -20.09
N GLU A 104 -1.28 -17.13 -20.66
CA GLU A 104 -0.24 -17.80 -21.44
C GLU A 104 0.58 -18.77 -20.58
N ARG A 105 0.93 -18.39 -19.35
CA ARG A 105 1.74 -19.22 -18.43
C ARG A 105 0.94 -20.36 -17.80
N CYS A 106 -0.30 -20.09 -17.41
CA CYS A 106 -1.11 -20.98 -16.57
C CYS A 106 -2.17 -21.77 -17.37
N GLY A 107 -2.55 -21.32 -18.57
CA GLY A 107 -3.54 -21.98 -19.42
C GLY A 107 -5.00 -21.69 -19.06
N TYR A 108 -5.25 -20.72 -18.18
CA TYR A 108 -6.59 -20.23 -17.81
C TYR A 108 -6.52 -18.75 -17.40
N ARG A 109 -7.66 -18.05 -17.42
CA ARG A 109 -7.73 -16.62 -17.10
C ARG A 109 -7.40 -16.35 -15.62
N PRO A 110 -6.65 -15.28 -15.32
CA PRO A 110 -6.45 -14.86 -13.94
C PRO A 110 -7.74 -14.32 -13.33
N ASP A 111 -7.83 -14.37 -12.01
CA ASP A 111 -8.70 -13.50 -11.24
C ASP A 111 -8.20 -12.03 -11.29
N VAL A 112 -8.91 -11.13 -10.60
CA VAL A 112 -8.58 -9.71 -10.60
C VAL A 112 -7.46 -9.42 -9.60
N ASN A 113 -6.22 -9.35 -10.10
CA ASN A 113 -5.07 -8.82 -9.36
C ASN A 113 -5.05 -7.29 -9.43
N ARG A 114 -5.06 -6.63 -8.26
CA ARG A 114 -5.07 -5.16 -8.18
C ARG A 114 -4.36 -4.62 -6.95
N VAL A 115 -3.81 -3.42 -7.12
CA VAL A 115 -3.30 -2.57 -6.06
C VAL A 115 -4.07 -1.26 -6.14
N VAL A 116 -4.80 -0.92 -5.09
CA VAL A 116 -5.67 0.25 -5.05
C VAL A 116 -5.05 1.26 -4.07
N LEU A 117 -4.56 2.37 -4.60
CA LEU A 117 -4.09 3.50 -3.81
C LEU A 117 -5.30 4.31 -3.30
N ALA A 118 -5.13 4.90 -2.12
CA ALA A 118 -6.12 5.74 -1.49
C ALA A 118 -6.14 7.12 -2.17
N THR A 119 -7.34 7.59 -2.52
CA THR A 119 -7.54 8.97 -3.00
C THR A 119 -7.79 9.95 -1.85
N ALA A 120 -7.95 9.45 -0.63
CA ALA A 120 -8.05 10.21 0.60
C ALA A 120 -7.54 9.36 1.79
N PRO A 121 -6.87 9.96 2.79
CA PRO A 121 -6.35 9.21 3.92
C PRO A 121 -7.43 8.56 4.77
N ALA A 122 -7.23 7.31 5.19
CA ALA A 122 -8.11 6.67 6.15
C ALA A 122 -7.90 7.23 7.58
N LYS A 123 -8.98 7.27 8.36
CA LYS A 123 -8.95 7.68 9.78
C LYS A 123 -9.03 6.45 10.68
N GLY A 124 -8.55 6.59 11.92
CA GLY A 124 -8.64 5.54 12.95
C GLY A 124 -7.40 4.65 13.08
N PHE A 125 -6.32 4.97 12.36
CA PHE A 125 -5.03 4.28 12.44
C PHE A 125 -3.96 5.16 13.06
N SER A 126 -2.88 4.54 13.55
CA SER A 126 -1.69 5.20 14.06
C SER A 126 -0.43 4.45 13.61
N GLY A 127 0.74 5.10 13.73
CA GLY A 127 2.03 4.50 13.37
C GLY A 127 2.09 4.05 11.91
N GLU A 128 2.69 2.89 11.65
CA GLU A 128 2.88 2.37 10.29
C GLU A 128 1.57 2.11 9.54
N LEU A 129 0.49 1.74 10.23
CA LEU A 129 -0.82 1.56 9.58
C LEU A 129 -1.44 2.89 9.16
N ALA A 130 -1.15 4.00 9.86
CA ALA A 130 -1.56 5.31 9.40
C ALA A 130 -0.83 5.71 8.12
N VAL A 131 0.47 5.40 8.02
CA VAL A 131 1.25 5.62 6.79
C VAL A 131 0.74 4.74 5.65
N LEU A 132 0.47 3.46 5.92
CA LEU A 132 -0.09 2.53 4.94
C LEU A 132 -1.43 3.04 4.40
N TYR A 133 -2.40 3.31 5.26
CA TYR A 133 -3.76 3.69 4.84
C TYR A 133 -3.93 5.17 4.48
N ASP A 134 -2.88 5.99 4.60
CA ASP A 134 -2.78 7.29 3.93
C ASP A 134 -2.58 7.12 2.41
N VAL A 135 -2.06 5.97 1.97
CA VAL A 135 -1.57 5.76 0.61
C VAL A 135 -2.21 4.55 -0.10
N VAL A 136 -2.39 3.44 0.60
CA VAL A 136 -2.88 2.17 0.06
C VAL A 136 -4.24 1.90 0.66
N ARG A 137 -5.26 1.78 -0.19
CA ARG A 137 -6.60 1.38 0.23
C ARG A 137 -6.68 -0.13 0.39
N GLU A 138 -6.28 -0.88 -0.63
CA GLU A 138 -6.33 -2.34 -0.61
C GLU A 138 -5.34 -2.94 -1.61
N VAL A 139 -4.94 -4.18 -1.35
CA VAL A 139 -4.21 -5.02 -2.30
C VAL A 139 -4.95 -6.34 -2.38
N SER A 140 -5.18 -6.84 -3.60
CA SER A 140 -5.86 -8.11 -3.86
C SER A 140 -5.11 -8.82 -4.96
N LEU A 141 -4.32 -9.84 -4.61
CA LEU A 141 -3.48 -10.61 -5.53
C LEU A 141 -3.82 -12.10 -5.42
N PRO A 142 -5.04 -12.53 -5.82
CA PRO A 142 -5.50 -13.91 -5.64
C PRO A 142 -4.69 -14.94 -6.43
N ASP A 143 -4.06 -14.53 -7.53
CA ASP A 143 -3.34 -15.44 -8.42
C ASP A 143 -1.83 -15.55 -8.12
N VAL A 144 -1.33 -14.79 -7.13
CA VAL A 144 0.08 -14.78 -6.74
C VAL A 144 0.29 -15.75 -5.58
N GLY A 145 1.00 -16.85 -5.81
CA GLY A 145 1.19 -17.90 -4.81
C GLY A 145 -0.13 -18.53 -4.38
N ASN A 146 -0.43 -18.50 -3.07
CA ASN A 146 -1.74 -18.90 -2.51
C ASN A 146 -2.74 -17.74 -2.44
N GLY A 147 -2.31 -16.54 -2.82
CA GLY A 147 -3.02 -15.28 -2.67
C GLY A 147 -2.32 -14.34 -1.70
N TYR A 148 -2.38 -13.03 -1.97
CA TYR A 148 -1.95 -12.01 -1.00
C TYR A 148 -2.93 -10.84 -0.96
N PHE A 149 -3.32 -10.45 0.25
CA PHE A 149 -4.33 -9.43 0.45
C PHE A 149 -3.92 -8.45 1.54
N ILE A 150 -4.02 -7.15 1.25
CA ILE A 150 -4.10 -6.07 2.25
C ILE A 150 -5.55 -5.62 2.26
N HIS A 151 -6.20 -5.74 3.42
CA HIS A 151 -7.63 -5.50 3.55
C HIS A 151 -7.95 -4.00 3.55
N ALA A 152 -9.15 -3.65 3.10
CA ALA A 152 -9.61 -2.26 3.15
C ALA A 152 -9.68 -1.74 4.61
N PRO A 153 -9.47 -0.42 4.84
CA PRO A 153 -9.44 0.17 6.18
C PRO A 153 -10.65 -0.20 7.04
N GLU A 154 -11.85 -0.19 6.46
CA GLU A 154 -13.10 -0.54 7.12
C GLU A 154 -13.11 -1.98 7.66
N MET A 155 -12.51 -2.94 6.94
CA MET A 155 -12.40 -4.32 7.39
C MET A 155 -11.42 -4.46 8.54
N VAL A 156 -10.30 -3.74 8.48
CA VAL A 156 -9.29 -3.76 9.56
C VAL A 156 -9.84 -3.13 10.83
N LEU A 157 -10.62 -2.05 10.73
CA LEU A 157 -11.28 -1.44 11.88
C LEU A 157 -12.28 -2.38 12.55
N LEU A 158 -13.03 -3.17 11.77
CA LEU A 158 -13.88 -4.25 12.33
C LEU A 158 -13.02 -5.33 13.00
N GLY A 159 -11.89 -5.71 12.39
CA GLY A 159 -10.92 -6.65 12.96
C GLY A 159 -10.45 -6.23 14.34
N ILE A 160 -10.10 -4.95 14.52
CA ILE A 160 -9.70 -4.36 15.81
C ILE A 160 -10.82 -4.46 16.86
N GLN A 161 -12.09 -4.45 16.44
CA GLN A 161 -13.26 -4.59 17.32
C GLN A 161 -13.55 -6.06 17.71
N GLY A 162 -12.78 -7.02 17.19
CA GLY A 162 -12.86 -8.44 17.57
C GLY A 162 -13.20 -9.39 16.41
N ASP A 163 -13.35 -8.87 15.18
CA ASP A 163 -13.52 -9.69 13.96
C ASP A 163 -12.20 -10.29 13.48
N SER A 164 -11.10 -10.04 14.18
CA SER A 164 -9.81 -10.68 13.95
C SER A 164 -9.04 -10.84 15.27
N PRO A 165 -8.01 -11.72 15.31
CA PRO A 165 -7.10 -11.76 16.44
C PRO A 165 -6.46 -10.39 16.71
N THR A 166 -6.50 -9.95 17.96
CA THR A 166 -5.89 -8.68 18.41
C THR A 166 -4.72 -8.89 19.38
N ARG A 167 -4.49 -10.14 19.79
CA ARG A 167 -3.46 -10.51 20.76
C ARG A 167 -2.90 -11.90 20.46
N LEU A 168 -1.57 -12.01 20.57
CA LEU A 168 -0.82 -13.25 20.61
C LEU A 168 -0.55 -13.64 22.07
N ILE A 169 -0.63 -14.94 22.37
CA ILE A 169 -0.31 -15.51 23.69
C ILE A 169 0.62 -16.72 23.54
N GLY A 170 1.25 -17.17 24.63
CA GLY A 170 2.07 -18.39 24.62
C GLY A 170 3.52 -18.08 24.26
N THR A 171 4.06 -18.71 23.21
CA THR A 171 5.49 -18.57 22.85
C THR A 171 5.86 -17.14 22.45
N VAL A 172 4.96 -16.46 21.74
CA VAL A 172 5.07 -15.04 21.41
C VAL A 172 3.88 -14.34 22.03
N GLU A 173 4.14 -13.37 22.90
CA GLU A 173 3.12 -12.49 23.46
C GLU A 173 3.24 -11.10 22.85
N ASP A 174 2.16 -10.63 22.22
CA ASP A 174 2.13 -9.33 21.57
C ASP A 174 0.70 -8.82 21.40
N SER A 175 0.54 -7.51 21.34
CA SER A 175 -0.68 -6.90 20.80
C SER A 175 -0.48 -6.74 19.30
N ILE A 176 -1.50 -7.06 18.52
CA ILE A 176 -1.39 -7.07 17.06
C ILE A 176 -2.59 -6.41 16.39
N VAL A 177 -2.39 -5.97 15.15
CA VAL A 177 -3.48 -5.57 14.26
C VAL A 177 -3.38 -6.38 12.98
N VAL A 178 -4.35 -7.26 12.75
CA VAL A 178 -4.49 -7.99 11.49
C VAL A 178 -4.90 -7.01 10.40
N PHE A 179 -4.11 -6.95 9.32
CA PHE A 179 -4.35 -6.03 8.21
C PHE A 179 -4.43 -6.72 6.84
N GLY A 180 -4.21 -8.04 6.80
CA GLY A 180 -4.17 -8.78 5.54
C GLY A 180 -4.33 -10.28 5.72
N SER A 181 -4.32 -11.00 4.60
CA SER A 181 -4.43 -12.47 4.54
C SER A 181 -3.68 -13.05 3.34
N ASP A 182 -3.45 -14.36 3.35
CA ASP A 182 -2.67 -15.06 2.31
C ASP A 182 -3.49 -16.00 1.41
N GLY A 183 -4.83 -15.88 1.42
CA GLY A 183 -5.75 -16.71 0.62
C GLY A 183 -5.86 -18.18 1.05
N GLY A 184 -4.84 -18.72 1.72
CA GLY A 184 -4.77 -20.08 2.25
C GLY A 184 -5.22 -20.23 3.71
N GLY A 185 -5.85 -19.20 4.28
CA GLY A 185 -6.34 -19.18 5.66
C GLY A 185 -5.37 -18.55 6.68
N GLY A 186 -4.20 -18.11 6.25
CA GLY A 186 -3.28 -17.33 7.06
C GLY A 186 -3.66 -15.83 7.11
N LEU A 187 -3.29 -15.18 8.21
CA LEU A 187 -3.47 -13.74 8.42
C LEU A 187 -2.12 -13.02 8.55
N PHE A 188 -2.04 -11.80 8.02
CA PHE A 188 -0.92 -10.89 8.24
C PHE A 188 -1.27 -9.87 9.31
N ALA A 189 -0.41 -9.73 10.31
CA ALA A 189 -0.65 -8.84 11.45
C ALA A 189 0.56 -8.00 11.80
N LEU A 190 0.36 -6.71 12.06
CA LEU A 190 1.40 -5.82 12.52
C LEU A 190 1.56 -5.94 14.04
N SER A 191 2.80 -6.10 14.50
CA SER A 191 3.17 -6.04 15.92
C SER A 191 3.02 -4.62 16.48
N MET A 192 2.31 -4.46 17.59
CA MET A 192 2.24 -3.19 18.33
C MET A 192 3.44 -2.98 19.26
N SER A 193 4.30 -3.99 19.42
CA SER A 193 5.58 -3.87 20.13
C SER A 193 6.78 -3.63 19.20
N GLY A 194 6.53 -3.42 17.89
CA GLY A 194 7.58 -3.10 16.91
C GLY A 194 8.42 -4.30 16.48
N ARG A 195 7.88 -5.51 16.55
CA ARG A 195 8.55 -6.75 16.12
C ARG A 195 8.34 -7.08 14.64
N GLY A 196 7.66 -6.19 13.91
CA GLY A 196 7.40 -6.29 12.48
C GLY A 196 6.05 -6.90 12.13
N VAL A 197 5.98 -7.49 10.94
CA VAL A 197 4.79 -8.12 10.38
C VAL A 197 4.86 -9.62 10.59
N TYR A 198 3.84 -10.15 11.25
CA TYR A 198 3.63 -11.57 11.46
C TYR A 198 2.76 -12.19 10.37
N ARG A 199 3.00 -13.46 10.08
CA ARG A 199 2.02 -14.38 9.50
C ARG A 199 1.54 -15.36 10.57
N LEU A 200 0.23 -15.41 10.75
CA LEU A 200 -0.50 -16.30 11.65
C LEU A 200 -1.06 -17.45 10.81
N ALA A 201 -0.49 -18.65 10.91
CA ALA A 201 -0.97 -19.83 10.19
C ALA A 201 -2.40 -20.21 10.62
N ASP A 202 -3.29 -20.56 9.70
CA ASP A 202 -4.69 -20.89 10.01
C ASP A 202 -5.45 -19.80 10.80
N GLY A 203 -4.95 -18.56 10.78
CA GLY A 203 -5.50 -17.43 11.53
C GLY A 203 -6.96 -17.12 11.19
N SER A 204 -7.44 -17.51 10.01
CA SER A 204 -8.84 -17.36 9.61
C SER A 204 -9.80 -18.25 10.39
N PHE A 205 -9.31 -19.31 11.05
CA PHE A 205 -10.14 -20.25 11.84
C PHE A 205 -10.24 -19.89 13.32
N PHE A 206 -9.82 -18.68 13.70
CA PHE A 206 -9.87 -18.23 15.10
C PHE A 206 -11.30 -18.13 15.62
N ALA A 207 -11.48 -18.40 16.92
CA ALA A 207 -12.74 -18.11 17.60
C ALA A 207 -12.83 -16.61 17.91
N ARG A 208 -13.92 -15.96 17.49
CA ARG A 208 -14.17 -14.53 17.75
C ARG A 208 -13.95 -14.18 19.23
N GLY A 209 -13.08 -13.19 19.48
CA GLY A 209 -12.71 -12.74 20.83
C GLY A 209 -11.69 -13.62 21.56
N ALA A 210 -11.23 -14.73 20.98
CA ALA A 210 -10.15 -15.53 21.53
C ALA A 210 -8.77 -14.99 21.07
N PRO A 211 -7.75 -15.05 21.94
CA PRO A 211 -6.37 -14.77 21.53
C PRO A 211 -5.87 -15.87 20.59
N TYR A 212 -4.88 -15.54 19.77
CA TYR A 212 -4.23 -16.49 18.87
C TYR A 212 -2.96 -17.06 19.53
N ASP A 213 -2.71 -18.37 19.36
CA ASP A 213 -1.51 -19.03 19.90
C ASP A 213 -0.26 -18.60 19.12
N GLY A 214 0.68 -17.96 19.80
CA GLY A 214 1.92 -17.47 19.23
C GLY A 214 2.92 -18.55 18.79
N GLY A 215 2.63 -19.84 19.05
CA GLY A 215 3.50 -20.97 18.65
C GLY A 215 3.70 -21.12 17.14
N ASP A 216 2.70 -20.77 16.33
CA ASP A 216 2.70 -20.93 14.87
C ASP A 216 2.92 -19.61 14.11
N VAL A 217 3.39 -18.59 14.82
CA VAL A 217 3.66 -17.26 14.25
C VAL A 217 5.03 -17.21 13.60
N THR A 218 5.10 -16.64 12.40
CA THR A 218 6.36 -16.35 11.70
C THR A 218 6.47 -14.85 11.42
N VAL A 219 7.67 -14.27 11.56
CA VAL A 219 7.92 -12.89 11.12
C VAL A 219 8.22 -12.92 9.62
N VAL A 220 7.39 -12.25 8.82
CA VAL A 220 7.53 -12.22 7.36
C VAL A 220 8.19 -10.94 6.85
N ALA A 221 8.12 -9.85 7.61
CA ALA A 221 8.83 -8.61 7.31
C ALA A 221 9.12 -7.84 8.60
N PRO A 222 10.21 -7.04 8.65
CA PRO A 222 10.54 -6.22 9.82
C PRO A 222 9.61 -5.00 10.00
N ASP A 223 8.92 -4.57 8.94
CA ASP A 223 8.02 -3.42 8.89
C ASP A 223 7.07 -3.51 7.69
N ILE A 224 6.06 -2.63 7.60
CA ILE A 224 5.11 -2.61 6.48
C ILE A 224 5.80 -2.29 5.14
N GLY A 225 6.80 -1.41 5.12
CA GLY A 225 7.51 -1.07 3.90
C GLY A 225 8.20 -2.29 3.27
N ARG A 226 8.85 -3.11 4.11
CA ARG A 226 9.46 -4.38 3.69
C ARG A 226 8.44 -5.46 3.37
N PHE A 227 7.25 -5.41 3.97
CA PHE A 227 6.16 -6.27 3.55
C PHE A 227 5.68 -5.92 2.13
N LEU A 228 5.59 -4.64 1.79
CA LEU A 228 5.29 -4.21 0.40
C LEU A 228 6.41 -4.59 -0.57
N ASP A 229 7.68 -4.48 -0.17
CA ASP A 229 8.82 -4.99 -0.97
C ASP A 229 8.67 -6.49 -1.24
N PHE A 230 8.31 -7.27 -0.22
CA PHE A 230 8.04 -8.70 -0.33
C PHE A 230 6.92 -9.00 -1.34
N LEU A 231 5.77 -8.32 -1.24
CA LEU A 231 4.68 -8.50 -2.22
C LEU A 231 5.10 -8.11 -3.65
N GLY A 232 5.92 -7.06 -3.80
CA GLY A 232 6.50 -6.69 -5.08
C GLY A 232 7.41 -7.78 -5.65
N ALA A 233 8.20 -8.45 -4.82
CA ALA A 233 9.04 -9.57 -5.24
C ALA A 233 8.21 -10.77 -5.69
N GLU A 234 7.15 -11.14 -4.95
CA GLU A 234 6.23 -12.23 -5.33
C GLU A 234 5.54 -11.97 -6.69
N LEU A 235 5.21 -10.70 -6.96
CA LEU A 235 4.64 -10.30 -8.24
C LEU A 235 5.62 -10.38 -9.42
N ALA A 236 6.91 -10.18 -9.16
CA ALA A 236 7.95 -10.20 -10.19
C ALA A 236 8.28 -11.62 -10.69
N GLY A 237 8.06 -12.64 -9.85
CA GLY A 237 8.29 -14.06 -10.16
C GLY A 237 9.73 -14.51 -9.92
#